data_AF-A0A381P4E7-F1
#
_entry.id   AF-A0A381P4E7-F1
#
_cell.length_a   1.000
_cell.length_b   1.000
_cell.length_c   1.000
_cell.angle_alpha   90.00
_cell.angle_beta   90.00
_cell.angle_gamma   90.00
#
_symmetry.space_group_name_H-M   'P 1'
#
loop_
_entity.id
_entity.type
_entity.pdbx_description
1 polymer ?
#
loop_
_entity_poly.entity_id
_entity_poly.type
_entity_poly.pdbx_seq_one_letter_code
_entity_poly.pdbx_strand_id
1 'polypeptide(L)'
;MRYLSLELVVRVLLSIVVLMALACTPTPTPTATATPAGPTYSEEEAIAVVKEHLMESEFCEMKVLAESGSKEWSARYNPSTLRWDVSLILRRSLKSVDQGTGQNTLFTWSVYERSKTVGATGYDPLNQMC
;
A
#
# COMPACT_ATOMS: atom_id res chain seq x y z
N MET A 1 36.27 -47.17 37.91
CA MET A 1 36.46 -45.85 37.26
C MET A 1 36.35 -46.05 35.76
N ARG A 2 35.20 -45.74 35.16
CA ARG A 2 35.01 -45.86 33.71
C ARG A 2 35.62 -44.63 33.06
N TYR A 3 36.70 -44.82 32.31
CA TYR A 3 37.34 -43.78 31.53
C TYR A 3 36.30 -43.15 30.60
N LEU A 4 35.96 -41.88 30.82
CA LEU A 4 35.24 -41.09 29.83
C LEU A 4 36.08 -41.12 28.56
N SER A 5 35.54 -41.70 27.48
CA SER A 5 36.24 -41.80 26.21
C SER A 5 36.65 -40.40 25.74
N LEU A 6 37.92 -40.20 25.38
CA LEU A 6 38.48 -38.90 24.99
C LEU A 6 37.65 -38.25 23.87
N GLU A 7 37.11 -39.06 22.96
CA GLU A 7 36.14 -38.71 21.92
C GLU A 7 34.91 -37.98 22.44
N LEU A 8 34.37 -38.41 23.59
CA LEU A 8 33.20 -37.81 24.22
C LEU A 8 33.55 -36.43 24.78
N VAL A 9 34.72 -36.29 25.40
CA VAL A 9 35.19 -35.02 25.96
C VAL A 9 35.43 -34.00 24.84
N VAL A 10 36.06 -34.41 23.74
CA VAL A 10 36.30 -33.55 22.57
C VAL A 10 34.98 -33.08 21.96
N ARG A 11 34.00 -33.97 21.76
CA ARG A 11 32.69 -33.60 21.20
C ARG A 11 31.90 -32.64 22.09
N VAL A 12 31.96 -32.82 23.42
CA VAL A 12 31.30 -31.93 24.38
C VAL A 12 31.95 -30.53 24.34
N LEU A 13 33.27 -30.45 24.30
CA LEU A 13 33.96 -29.17 24.20
C LEU A 13 33.67 -28.45 22.86
N LEU A 14 33.64 -29.19 21.75
CA LEU A 14 33.33 -28.64 20.42
C LEU A 14 31.90 -28.09 20.34
N SER A 15 30.93 -28.79 20.92
CA SER A 15 29.52 -28.35 20.94
C SER A 15 29.31 -27.11 21.81
N ILE A 16 30.02 -26.97 22.93
CA ILE A 16 29.97 -25.77 23.78
C ILE A 16 30.53 -24.55 23.04
N VAL A 17 31.64 -24.69 22.31
CA VAL A 17 32.24 -23.58 21.53
C VAL A 17 31.29 -23.11 20.42
N VAL A 18 30.62 -24.04 19.73
CA VAL A 18 29.62 -23.70 18.69
C VAL A 18 28.42 -22.97 19.29
N LEU A 19 27.93 -23.40 20.46
CA LEU A 19 26.82 -22.74 21.17
C LEU A 19 27.18 -21.30 21.61
N MET A 20 28.40 -21.07 22.09
CA MET A 20 28.86 -19.73 22.48
C MET A 20 29.07 -18.81 21.27
N ALA A 21 29.49 -19.36 20.11
CA ALA A 21 29.60 -18.60 18.87
C ALA A 21 28.22 -18.16 18.32
N LEU A 22 27.19 -19.01 18.44
CA LEU A 22 25.81 -18.68 18.05
C LEU A 22 25.16 -17.64 18.98
N ALA A 23 25.46 -17.67 20.28
CA ALA A 23 24.95 -16.71 21.26
C ALA A 23 25.58 -15.31 21.15
N CYS A 24 26.68 -15.16 20.42
CA CYS A 24 27.37 -13.89 20.20
C CYS A 24 27.06 -13.28 18.81
N THR A 25 25.84 -13.49 18.32
CA THR A 25 25.33 -12.68 17.22
C THR A 25 24.96 -11.32 17.80
N PRO A 26 25.51 -10.21 17.29
CA PRO A 26 25.08 -8.89 17.72
C PRO A 26 23.57 -8.82 17.48
N THR A 27 22.81 -8.58 18.55
CA THR A 27 21.40 -8.18 18.41
C THR A 27 21.40 -7.04 17.40
N PRO A 28 20.67 -7.15 16.27
CA PRO A 28 20.58 -6.03 15.36
C PRO A 28 19.98 -4.88 16.17
N THR A 29 20.81 -3.89 16.48
CA THR A 29 20.35 -2.60 16.97
C THR A 29 19.24 -2.18 16.01
N PRO A 30 18.05 -1.79 16.48
CA PRO A 30 17.05 -1.24 15.59
C PRO A 30 17.65 0.02 14.98
N THR A 31 18.17 -0.11 13.76
CA THR A 31 18.51 1.02 12.91
C THR A 31 17.23 1.81 12.81
N ALA A 32 17.23 3.05 13.29
CA ALA A 32 16.14 3.96 13.04
C ALA A 32 15.95 4.03 11.52
N THR A 33 14.93 3.34 11.02
CA THR A 33 14.52 3.43 9.63
C THR A 33 14.27 4.91 9.37
N ALA A 34 15.10 5.51 8.52
CA ALA A 34 14.87 6.88 8.09
C ALA A 34 13.45 6.94 7.53
N THR A 35 12.55 7.63 8.23
CA THR A 35 11.23 7.94 7.70
C THR A 35 11.47 8.67 6.39
N PRO A 36 11.03 8.14 5.23
CA PRO A 36 11.20 8.86 3.98
C PRO A 36 10.55 10.24 4.14
N ALA A 37 11.30 11.29 3.83
CA ALA A 37 10.86 12.68 4.00
C ALA A 37 9.79 13.12 2.97
N GLY A 38 9.27 12.18 2.19
CA GLY A 38 8.33 12.38 1.11
C GLY A 38 7.33 11.22 1.01
N PRO A 39 6.33 11.34 0.12
CA PRO A 39 5.35 10.30 -0.08
C PRO A 39 6.03 8.99 -0.50
N THR A 40 5.47 7.89 -0.04
CA THR A 40 5.94 6.54 -0.35
C THR A 40 5.63 6.17 -1.80
N TYR A 41 4.57 6.77 -2.35
CA TYR A 41 4.12 6.60 -3.74
C TYR A 41 4.49 7.79 -4.62
N SER A 42 4.60 7.57 -5.93
CA SER A 42 4.43 8.63 -6.93
C SER A 42 2.94 8.94 -7.16
N GLU A 43 2.64 10.02 -7.89
CA GLU A 43 1.26 10.34 -8.30
C GLU A 43 0.65 9.20 -9.14
N GLU A 44 1.41 8.66 -10.09
CA GLU A 44 0.98 7.56 -10.96
C GLU A 44 0.73 6.27 -10.17
N GLU A 45 1.57 5.99 -9.17
CA GLU A 45 1.40 4.85 -8.28
C GLU A 45 0.15 4.99 -7.41
N ALA A 46 -0.10 6.18 -6.87
CA ALA A 46 -1.32 6.45 -6.10
C ALA A 46 -2.59 6.27 -6.95
N ILE A 47 -2.55 6.69 -8.22
CA ILE A 47 -3.64 6.45 -9.18
C ILE A 47 -3.78 4.95 -9.46
N ALA A 48 -2.67 4.23 -9.67
CA ALA A 48 -2.69 2.79 -9.93
C ALA A 48 -3.32 2.00 -8.77
N VAL A 49 -3.01 2.36 -7.52
CA VAL A 49 -3.60 1.75 -6.32
C VAL A 49 -5.13 1.93 -6.29
N VAL A 50 -5.63 3.12 -6.64
CA VAL A 50 -7.09 3.35 -6.72
C VAL A 50 -7.69 2.55 -7.88
N LYS A 51 -7.05 2.51 -9.04
CA LYS A 51 -7.53 1.72 -10.19
C LYS A 51 -7.62 0.23 -9.87
N GLU A 52 -6.60 -0.33 -9.22
CA GLU A 52 -6.57 -1.72 -8.75
C GLU A 52 -7.72 -1.97 -7.76
N HIS A 53 -7.89 -1.09 -6.77
CA HIS A 53 -9.00 -1.18 -5.81
C HIS A 53 -10.38 -1.21 -6.47
N LEU A 54 -10.59 -0.35 -7.48
CA LEU A 54 -11.84 -0.35 -8.25
C LEU A 54 -12.03 -1.62 -9.06
N MET A 55 -10.95 -2.22 -9.60
CA MET A 55 -10.99 -3.47 -10.36
C MET A 55 -11.28 -4.70 -9.47
N GLU A 56 -10.71 -4.73 -8.27
CA GLU A 56 -10.91 -5.81 -7.29
C GLU A 56 -12.32 -5.81 -6.69
N SER A 57 -12.94 -4.63 -6.54
CA SER A 57 -14.26 -4.54 -5.94
C SER A 57 -15.35 -5.18 -6.81
N GLU A 58 -15.96 -6.27 -6.35
CA GLU A 58 -17.01 -7.01 -7.08
C GLU A 58 -18.31 -6.23 -7.21
N PHE A 59 -18.57 -5.28 -6.31
CA PHE A 59 -19.79 -4.46 -6.27
C PHE A 59 -19.61 -3.09 -6.91
N CYS A 60 -18.40 -2.79 -7.40
CA CYS A 60 -18.09 -1.51 -7.97
C CYS A 60 -18.44 -1.46 -9.46
N GLU A 61 -19.56 -0.83 -9.81
CA GLU A 61 -19.88 -0.52 -11.21
C GLU A 61 -18.88 0.46 -11.84
N MET A 62 -17.97 1.04 -11.05
CA MET A 62 -16.91 1.95 -11.50
C MET A 62 -15.68 1.25 -12.09
N LYS A 63 -15.68 -0.07 -12.33
CA LYS A 63 -14.57 -0.75 -13.04
C LYS A 63 -14.25 -0.11 -14.39
N VAL A 64 -15.28 0.32 -15.12
CA VAL A 64 -15.14 1.05 -16.39
C VAL A 64 -14.38 2.37 -16.23
N LEU A 65 -14.38 2.95 -15.03
CA LEU A 65 -13.62 4.16 -14.72
C LEU A 65 -12.12 3.87 -14.60
N ALA A 66 -11.73 2.71 -14.08
CA ALA A 66 -10.31 2.34 -13.96
C ALA A 66 -9.64 2.21 -15.34
N GLU A 67 -10.41 1.81 -16.35
CA GLU A 67 -9.98 1.71 -17.76
C GLU A 67 -9.88 3.07 -18.47
N SER A 68 -10.39 4.15 -17.85
CA SER A 68 -10.30 5.49 -18.44
C SER A 68 -8.84 5.98 -18.55
N GLY A 69 -8.61 6.85 -19.54
CA GLY A 69 -7.30 7.40 -19.88
C GLY A 69 -6.64 8.12 -18.70
N SER A 70 -5.31 8.18 -18.70
CA SER A 70 -4.54 8.79 -17.60
C SER A 70 -4.73 10.30 -17.46
N LYS A 71 -5.23 10.99 -18.50
CA LYS A 71 -5.40 12.46 -18.50
C LYS A 71 -6.60 12.93 -17.68
N GLU A 72 -7.52 12.03 -17.40
CA GLU A 72 -8.72 12.27 -16.62
C GLU A 72 -8.47 12.07 -15.11
N TRP A 73 -7.36 11.40 -14.76
CA TRP A 73 -6.93 11.16 -13.39
C TRP A 73 -5.90 12.20 -12.93
N SER A 74 -5.93 12.51 -11.65
CA SER A 74 -4.90 13.29 -10.97
C SER A 74 -4.79 12.84 -9.52
N ALA A 75 -3.61 12.93 -8.92
CA ALA A 75 -3.46 12.69 -7.49
C ALA A 75 -2.64 13.79 -6.83
N ARG A 76 -3.07 14.20 -5.64
CA ARG A 76 -2.40 15.22 -4.85
C ARG A 76 -2.03 14.67 -3.49
N TYR A 77 -0.75 14.73 -3.15
CA TYR A 77 -0.29 14.35 -1.83
C TYR A 77 -0.55 15.47 -0.80
N ASN A 78 -1.14 15.09 0.33
CA ASN A 78 -1.33 15.93 1.50
C ASN A 78 -0.34 15.50 2.61
N PRO A 79 0.74 16.27 2.85
CA PRO A 79 1.75 15.92 3.84
C PRO A 79 1.23 16.05 5.29
N SER A 80 0.19 16.85 5.54
CA SER A 80 -0.38 17.02 6.88
C SER A 80 -1.14 15.79 7.35
N THR A 81 -1.71 15.02 6.41
CA THR A 81 -2.49 13.80 6.70
C THR A 81 -1.81 12.52 6.19
N LEU A 82 -0.62 12.65 5.59
CA LEU A 82 0.13 11.55 4.96
C LEU A 82 -0.75 10.72 4.01
N ARG A 83 -1.48 11.41 3.14
CA ARG A 83 -2.57 10.85 2.32
C ARG A 83 -2.51 11.37 0.90
N TRP A 84 -2.82 10.52 -0.06
CA TRP A 84 -3.06 10.92 -1.44
C TRP A 84 -4.54 11.16 -1.67
N ASP A 85 -4.88 12.29 -2.27
CA ASP A 85 -6.21 12.60 -2.77
C ASP A 85 -6.23 12.40 -4.28
N VAL A 86 -6.90 11.33 -4.71
CA VAL A 86 -6.99 10.89 -6.10
C VAL A 86 -8.33 11.32 -6.65
N SER A 87 -8.32 12.00 -7.80
CA SER A 87 -9.50 12.56 -8.44
C SER A 87 -9.63 12.08 -9.88
N LEU A 88 -10.84 11.77 -10.29
CA LEU A 88 -11.20 11.44 -11.68
C LEU A 88 -12.27 12.40 -12.19
N ILE A 89 -11.98 13.07 -13.30
CA ILE A 89 -12.92 13.96 -13.98
C ILE A 89 -13.45 13.27 -15.24
N LEU A 90 -14.71 12.84 -15.19
CA LEU A 90 -15.41 12.33 -16.38
C LEU A 90 -16.15 13.45 -17.08
N ARG A 91 -15.80 13.68 -18.36
CA ARG A 91 -16.45 14.67 -19.22
C ARG A 91 -17.86 14.26 -19.69
N ARG A 92 -18.26 13.01 -19.43
CA ARG A 92 -19.63 12.53 -19.62
C ARG A 92 -20.08 11.87 -18.34
N SER A 93 -21.19 12.35 -17.79
CA SER A 93 -21.84 11.71 -16.65
C SER A 93 -22.26 10.30 -17.05
N LEU A 94 -21.93 9.32 -16.21
CA LEU A 94 -22.45 7.95 -16.33
C LEU A 94 -23.97 7.91 -16.09
N LYS A 95 -24.57 8.98 -15.54
CA LYS A 95 -25.97 9.00 -15.09
C LYS A 95 -27.02 9.38 -16.15
N SER A 96 -26.67 9.77 -17.38
CA SER A 96 -27.73 10.00 -18.37
C SER A 96 -27.26 10.10 -19.83
N VAL A 97 -27.81 9.21 -20.65
CA VAL A 97 -28.00 9.39 -22.11
C VAL A 97 -29.04 10.48 -22.41
N ASP A 98 -29.81 10.98 -21.43
CA ASP A 98 -30.98 11.84 -21.66
C ASP A 98 -30.93 13.30 -21.13
N GLN A 99 -29.85 13.76 -20.49
CA GLN A 99 -29.75 15.19 -20.11
C GLN A 99 -28.55 15.86 -20.77
N GLY A 100 -28.83 16.57 -21.86
CA GLY A 100 -27.91 17.36 -22.69
C GLY A 100 -27.22 18.54 -22.00
N THR A 101 -27.00 18.48 -20.69
CA THR A 101 -26.11 19.37 -19.94
C THR A 101 -24.85 18.58 -19.61
N GLY A 102 -23.78 18.79 -20.38
CA GLY A 102 -22.47 18.15 -20.20
C GLY A 102 -21.78 18.58 -18.91
N GLN A 103 -22.33 18.17 -17.76
CA GLN A 103 -21.70 18.36 -16.46
C GLN A 103 -20.62 17.29 -16.28
N ASN A 104 -19.41 17.76 -15.98
CA ASN A 104 -18.31 16.89 -15.62
C ASN A 104 -18.65 16.24 -14.27
N THR A 105 -18.53 14.91 -14.18
CA THR A 105 -18.65 14.19 -12.91
C THR A 105 -17.27 14.06 -12.29
N LEU A 106 -17.15 14.44 -11.02
CA LEU A 106 -15.90 14.36 -10.25
C LEU A 106 -16.03 13.24 -9.21
N PHE A 107 -15.12 12.28 -9.28
CA PHE A 107 -14.98 11.23 -8.27
C PHE A 107 -13.69 11.47 -7.50
N THR A 108 -13.71 11.19 -6.19
CA THR A 108 -12.54 11.40 -5.34
C THR A 108 -12.37 10.28 -4.33
N TRP A 109 -11.16 9.74 -4.27
CA TRP A 109 -10.73 8.74 -3.31
C TRP A 109 -9.51 9.23 -2.56
N SER A 110 -9.26 8.60 -1.42
CA SER A 110 -8.07 8.82 -0.65
C SER A 110 -7.29 7.53 -0.42
N VAL A 111 -5.98 7.58 -0.67
CA VAL A 111 -5.05 6.47 -0.38
C VAL A 111 -4.24 6.82 0.85
N TYR A 112 -4.33 5.98 1.87
CA TYR A 112 -3.59 6.13 3.12
C TYR A 112 -2.32 5.29 3.07
N GLU A 113 -1.14 5.92 3.02
CA GLU A 113 0.12 5.21 2.78
C GLU A 113 0.46 4.18 3.88
N ARG A 114 0.12 4.50 5.13
CA ARG A 114 0.45 3.64 6.28
C ARG A 114 -0.37 2.36 6.34
N SER A 115 -1.65 2.45 6.00
CA SER A 115 -2.59 1.32 6.03
C SER A 115 -2.79 0.69 4.67
N LYS A 116 -2.32 1.33 3.59
CA LYS A 116 -2.56 0.96 2.19
C LYS A 116 -4.04 0.80 1.86
N THR A 117 -4.89 1.54 2.57
CA THR A 117 -6.34 1.50 2.39
C THR A 117 -6.76 2.60 1.42
N VAL A 118 -7.70 2.28 0.56
CA VAL A 118 -8.41 3.24 -0.28
C VAL A 118 -9.77 3.51 0.36
N GLY A 119 -10.21 4.77 0.35
CA GLY A 119 -11.54 5.14 0.81
C GLY A 119 -12.14 6.25 -0.04
N ALA A 120 -13.42 6.10 -0.39
CA ALA A 120 -14.18 7.14 -1.07
C ALA A 120 -14.35 8.39 -0.20
N THR A 121 -14.05 9.56 -0.75
CA THR A 121 -14.16 10.84 -0.05
C THR A 121 -15.08 11.85 -0.74
N GLY A 122 -15.50 11.54 -1.96
CA GLY A 122 -16.45 12.34 -2.74
C GLY A 122 -17.90 12.07 -2.37
N TYR A 123 -18.75 13.06 -2.64
CA TYR A 123 -20.19 13.02 -2.34
C TYR A 123 -21.04 12.29 -3.39
N ASP A 124 -20.47 11.88 -4.54
CA ASP A 124 -21.26 11.14 -5.52
C ASP A 124 -21.66 9.77 -4.94
N PRO A 125 -22.95 9.38 -4.98
CA PRO A 125 -23.40 8.08 -4.49
C PRO A 125 -22.65 6.90 -5.11
N LEU A 126 -22.26 6.99 -6.39
CA LEU A 126 -21.47 5.95 -7.05
C LEU A 126 -20.08 5.84 -6.44
N ASN A 127 -19.50 6.97 -6.03
CA ASN A 127 -18.20 7.01 -5.38
C ASN A 127 -18.21 6.24 -4.05
N GLN A 128 -19.31 6.29 -3.30
CA GLN A 128 -19.49 5.66 -1.99
C GLN A 128 -19.83 4.15 -2.06
N MET A 129 -20.14 3.64 -3.25
CA MET A 129 -20.38 2.21 -3.47
C MET A 129 -19.07 1.43 -3.70
N CYS A 130 -17.95 2.15 -3.65
CA CYS A 130 -16.57 1.69 -3.67
C CYS A 130 -15.77 2.57 -2.67
#